data_AF-A0A1K0GTA9-F1
#
_entry.id   AF-A0A1K0GTA9-F1
#
_cell.length_a   1.000
_cell.length_b   1.000
_cell.length_c   1.000
_cell.angle_alpha   90.00
_cell.angle_beta   90.00
_cell.angle_gamma   90.00
#
_symmetry.space_group_name_H-M   'P 1'
#
loop_
_entity.id
_entity.type
_entity.pdbx_description
1 polymer ?
#
loop_
_entity_poly.entity_id
_entity_poly.type
_entity_poly.pdbx_seq_one_letter_code
_entity_poly.pdbx_strand_id
1 'polypeptide(L)'
;MEVQCHVNFPCGVGCSCFVEVTVPADHLQIVKDAPLVFNGEALQYLFVGPTLECTSLVVEVLGFPITNTLKETGRYITQTLKGYVQVHNIWVAQISYADDPTLPEDTNCLHLLVTVPPGEDGGMDPTKQHSIPGFLCIGKHECELQYSGQLKWCNTCKSASEFFHTFNNCPHRCCYNCGKTGHAFNTCPEESQGNAKMADQQAEETRHGIANLNYSSV
;
A
#
# COMPACT_ATOMS: atom_id res chain seq x y z
N MET A 1 -13.59 33.99 -21.79
CA MET A 1 -12.45 33.08 -21.92
C MET A 1 -13.07 31.72 -22.20
N GLU A 2 -12.97 31.22 -23.44
CA GLU A 2 -13.56 29.91 -23.78
C GLU A 2 -12.79 28.83 -23.01
N VAL A 3 -13.52 28.03 -22.24
CA VAL A 3 -12.93 26.98 -21.42
C VAL A 3 -12.94 25.70 -22.24
N GLN A 4 -11.76 25.19 -22.58
CA GLN A 4 -11.59 24.10 -23.53
C GLN A 4 -11.67 22.75 -22.79
N CYS A 5 -12.65 21.91 -23.14
CA CYS A 5 -12.69 20.51 -22.72
C CYS A 5 -11.74 19.69 -23.61
N HIS A 6 -11.02 18.75 -23.02
CA HIS A 6 -10.10 17.86 -23.75
C HIS A 6 -10.57 16.41 -23.62
N VAL A 7 -10.57 15.70 -24.75
CA VAL A 7 -10.88 14.27 -24.80
C VAL A 7 -9.64 13.54 -25.27
N ASN A 8 -9.12 12.66 -24.42
CA ASN A 8 -8.02 11.78 -24.75
C ASN A 8 -8.58 10.39 -25.05
N PHE A 9 -8.32 9.93 -26.26
CA PHE A 9 -8.66 8.57 -26.66
C PHE A 9 -7.56 7.62 -26.21
N PRO A 10 -7.90 6.40 -25.77
CA PRO A 10 -6.91 5.43 -25.35
C PRO A 10 -6.03 5.08 -26.55
N CYS A 11 -4.72 5.25 -26.40
CA CYS A 11 -3.76 4.55 -27.26
C CYS A 11 -3.82 3.08 -26.84
N GLY A 12 -4.35 2.22 -27.71
CA GLY A 12 -4.64 0.83 -27.37
C GLY A 12 -3.41 0.06 -26.86
N VAL A 13 -3.36 -0.19 -25.54
CA VAL A 13 -2.48 -1.18 -24.89
C VAL A 13 -3.29 -1.96 -23.86
N GLY A 14 -3.85 -3.11 -24.26
CA GLY A 14 -4.60 -4.03 -23.39
C GLY A 14 -6.07 -4.25 -23.76
N CYS A 15 -6.78 -5.07 -22.97
CA CYS A 15 -8.11 -5.62 -23.25
C CYS A 15 -9.30 -4.73 -22.84
N SER A 16 -9.12 -3.42 -22.66
CA SER A 16 -10.22 -2.53 -22.26
C SER A 16 -10.05 -1.12 -22.86
N CYS A 17 -11.05 -0.66 -23.62
CA CYS A 17 -11.06 0.64 -24.29
C CYS A 17 -11.68 1.70 -23.37
N PHE A 18 -10.87 2.44 -22.61
CA PHE A 18 -11.33 3.54 -21.76
C PHE A 18 -11.14 4.88 -22.44
N VAL A 19 -12.13 5.78 -22.40
CA VAL A 19 -11.96 7.18 -22.85
C VAL A 19 -11.74 8.05 -21.63
N GLU A 20 -10.67 8.86 -21.66
CA GLU A 20 -10.43 9.85 -20.61
C GLU A 20 -10.96 11.21 -21.07
N VAL A 21 -11.89 11.77 -20.30
CA VAL A 21 -12.48 13.09 -20.57
C VAL A 21 -12.03 14.04 -19.46
N THR A 22 -11.28 15.08 -19.83
CA THR A 22 -10.83 16.12 -18.90
C THR A 22 -11.69 17.36 -19.08
N VAL A 23 -12.32 17.79 -18.00
CA VAL A 23 -13.12 19.02 -17.95
C VAL A 23 -12.64 19.94 -16.82
N PRO A 24 -12.92 21.24 -16.92
CA PRO A 24 -12.76 22.18 -15.81
C PRO A 24 -13.48 21.70 -14.54
N ALA A 25 -12.91 21.98 -13.37
CA ALA A 25 -13.41 21.46 -12.08
C ALA A 25 -14.86 21.88 -11.78
N ASP A 26 -15.27 23.08 -12.20
CA ASP A 26 -16.63 23.61 -12.08
C ASP A 26 -17.65 22.89 -12.99
N HIS A 27 -17.19 22.21 -14.03
CA HIS A 27 -18.02 21.42 -14.94
C HIS A 27 -18.12 19.93 -14.55
N LEU A 28 -17.37 19.47 -13.55
CA LEU A 28 -17.35 18.06 -13.16
C LEU A 28 -18.73 17.55 -12.74
N GLN A 29 -19.52 18.36 -12.02
CA GLN A 29 -20.88 18.01 -11.63
C GLN A 29 -21.83 17.89 -12.83
N ILE A 30 -21.64 18.75 -13.83
CA ILE A 30 -22.45 18.72 -15.06
C ILE A 30 -22.12 17.45 -15.85
N VAL A 31 -20.84 17.11 -15.98
CA VAL A 31 -20.43 15.90 -16.70
C VAL A 31 -20.91 14.65 -15.97
N LYS A 32 -20.79 14.57 -14.65
CA LYS A 32 -21.21 13.39 -13.88
C LYS A 32 -22.61 12.87 -14.24
N ASP A 33 -23.54 13.77 -14.52
CA ASP A 33 -24.94 13.44 -14.83
C ASP A 33 -25.27 13.52 -16.33
N ALA A 34 -24.34 13.98 -17.17
CA ALA A 34 -24.55 14.12 -18.60
C ALA A 34 -24.46 12.76 -19.31
N PRO A 35 -25.39 12.40 -20.22
CA PRO A 35 -25.23 11.22 -21.06
C PRO A 35 -24.08 11.46 -22.05
N LEU A 36 -23.00 10.68 -21.94
CA LEU A 36 -21.91 10.71 -22.92
C LEU A 36 -22.15 9.67 -24.01
N VAL A 37 -21.95 10.09 -25.25
CA VAL A 37 -22.09 9.22 -26.43
C VAL A 37 -20.80 9.31 -27.23
N PHE A 38 -20.25 8.17 -27.63
CA PHE A 38 -19.09 8.06 -28.50
C PHE A 38 -19.38 7.09 -29.64
N ASN A 39 -19.20 7.53 -30.88
CA ASN A 39 -19.54 6.75 -32.08
C ASN A 39 -20.97 6.19 -32.10
N GLY A 40 -21.93 6.92 -31.51
CA GLY A 40 -23.33 6.49 -31.43
C GLY A 40 -23.64 5.54 -30.26
N GLU A 41 -22.62 5.10 -29.52
CA GLU A 41 -22.77 4.25 -28.33
C GLU A 41 -22.74 5.09 -27.06
N ALA A 42 -23.63 4.77 -26.11
CA ALA A 42 -23.62 5.41 -24.79
C ALA A 42 -22.40 4.93 -23.99
N LEU A 43 -21.64 5.86 -23.43
CA LEU A 43 -20.52 5.54 -22.55
C LEU A 43 -21.03 5.30 -21.13
N GLN A 44 -20.45 4.29 -20.47
CA GLN A 44 -20.62 4.08 -19.05
C GLN A 44 -19.55 4.85 -18.27
N TYR A 45 -19.97 5.62 -17.28
CA TYR A 45 -19.05 6.20 -16.32
C TYR A 45 -18.46 5.11 -15.44
N LEU A 46 -17.14 4.96 -15.50
CA LEU A 46 -16.40 4.09 -14.58
C LEU A 46 -15.77 4.91 -13.45
N PHE A 47 -15.13 6.02 -13.80
CA PHE A 47 -14.50 6.91 -12.83
C PHE A 47 -14.82 8.37 -13.16
N VAL A 48 -15.34 9.10 -12.18
CA VAL A 48 -15.60 10.54 -12.27
C VAL A 48 -15.01 11.20 -11.04
N GLY A 49 -14.04 12.08 -11.24
CA GLY A 49 -13.33 12.72 -10.16
C GLY A 49 -12.37 13.79 -10.64
N PRO A 50 -11.77 14.55 -9.70
CA PRO A 50 -10.69 15.46 -10.04
C PRO A 50 -9.51 14.67 -10.63
N THR A 51 -8.77 15.30 -11.54
CA THR A 51 -7.49 14.79 -11.99
C THR A 51 -6.56 14.69 -10.78
N LEU A 52 -6.05 13.48 -10.52
CA LEU A 52 -5.06 13.27 -9.47
C LEU A 52 -3.69 13.67 -9.99
N GLU A 53 -2.87 14.26 -9.12
CA GLU A 53 -1.47 14.55 -9.45
C GLU A 53 -0.72 13.23 -9.72
N CYS A 54 0.28 13.24 -10.62
CA CYS A 54 1.07 12.05 -10.93
C CYS A 54 1.90 11.51 -9.74
N THR A 55 1.96 12.28 -8.65
CA THR A 55 2.54 11.95 -7.35
C THR A 55 1.54 11.32 -6.37
N SER A 56 0.28 11.15 -6.80
CA SER A 56 -0.79 10.55 -6.01
C SER A 56 -0.77 9.04 -6.13
N LEU A 57 -1.03 8.36 -5.01
CA LEU A 57 -1.18 6.91 -4.98
C LEU A 57 -2.16 6.49 -3.88
N VAL A 58 -2.67 5.26 -4.02
CA VAL A 58 -3.47 4.61 -2.98
C VAL A 58 -2.55 3.74 -2.15
N VAL A 59 -2.54 3.97 -0.84
CA VAL A 59 -1.92 3.08 0.14
C VAL A 59 -3.01 2.27 0.82
N GLU A 60 -2.90 0.96 0.75
CA GLU A 60 -3.73 0.01 1.49
C GLU A 60 -3.09 -0.26 2.85
N VAL A 61 -3.85 -0.14 3.93
CA VAL A 61 -3.45 -0.55 5.29
C VAL A 61 -4.17 -1.84 5.62
N LEU A 62 -3.43 -2.94 5.62
CA LEU A 62 -3.96 -4.27 5.86
C LEU A 62 -3.92 -4.63 7.35
N GLY A 63 -4.90 -5.40 7.79
CA GLY A 63 -4.95 -5.92 9.16
C GLY A 63 -5.31 -4.86 10.21
N PHE A 64 -6.03 -3.81 9.82
CA PHE A 64 -6.52 -2.80 10.73
C PHE A 64 -7.63 -3.37 11.65
N PRO A 65 -7.57 -3.15 12.99
CA PRO A 65 -8.62 -3.58 13.90
C PRO A 65 -9.92 -2.77 13.73
N ILE A 66 -10.98 -3.41 13.24
CA ILE A 66 -12.29 -2.80 12.96
C ILE A 66 -12.93 -2.19 14.22
N THR A 67 -12.56 -2.65 15.41
CA THR A 67 -13.03 -2.11 16.70
C THR A 67 -12.54 -0.70 17.00
N ASN A 68 -11.51 -0.21 16.31
CA ASN A 68 -10.97 1.13 16.55
C ASN A 68 -11.82 2.21 15.89
N THR A 69 -11.97 3.36 16.56
CA THR A 69 -12.61 4.54 15.98
C THR A 69 -11.87 5.01 14.71
N LEU A 70 -12.52 4.96 13.54
CA LEU A 70 -11.92 5.37 12.26
C LEU A 70 -11.31 6.79 12.32
N LYS A 71 -11.96 7.73 13.03
CA LYS A 71 -11.46 9.10 13.19
C LYS A 71 -10.14 9.17 13.94
N GLU A 72 -9.99 8.38 15.02
CA GLU A 72 -8.78 8.38 15.84
C GLU A 72 -7.65 7.65 15.12
N THR A 73 -7.97 6.50 14.52
CA THR A 73 -7.07 5.76 13.62
C THR A 73 -6.57 6.65 12.49
N GLY A 74 -7.48 7.35 11.82
CA GLY A 74 -7.13 8.23 10.71
C GLY A 74 -6.17 9.34 11.14
N ARG A 75 -6.46 10.00 12.28
CA ARG A 75 -5.56 11.01 12.84
C ARG A 75 -4.18 10.45 13.16
N TYR A 76 -4.13 9.24 13.73
CA TYR A 76 -2.87 8.56 14.01
C TYR A 76 -2.09 8.26 12.74
N ILE A 77 -2.72 7.65 11.74
CA ILE A 77 -2.06 7.33 10.45
C ILE A 77 -1.54 8.61 9.79
N THR A 78 -2.38 9.66 9.69
CA THR A 78 -1.96 10.95 9.12
C THR A 78 -0.74 11.53 9.85
N GLN A 79 -0.71 11.46 11.19
CA GLN A 79 0.42 11.97 11.96
C GLN A 79 1.70 11.13 11.76
N THR A 80 1.57 9.81 11.73
CA THR A 80 2.69 8.87 11.52
C THR A 80 3.29 9.02 10.12
N LEU A 81 2.44 9.20 9.11
CA LEU A 81 2.87 9.30 7.71
C LEU A 81 3.25 10.70 7.25
N LYS A 82 3.04 11.73 8.09
CA LYS A 82 3.26 13.15 7.75
C LYS A 82 4.66 13.46 7.20
N GLY A 83 5.68 12.71 7.61
CA GLY A 83 7.06 12.90 7.14
C GLY A 83 7.33 12.35 5.73
N TYR A 84 6.43 11.51 5.21
CA TYR A 84 6.61 10.78 3.96
C TYR A 84 5.61 11.22 2.89
N VAL A 85 4.34 11.41 3.28
CA VAL A 85 3.22 11.70 2.37
C VAL A 85 2.22 12.66 3.00
N GLN A 86 1.47 13.36 2.15
CA GLN A 86 0.25 14.05 2.55
C GLN A 86 -0.94 13.11 2.41
N VAL A 87 -1.63 12.82 3.50
CA VAL A 87 -2.87 12.03 3.48
C VAL A 87 -4.06 12.94 3.22
N HIS A 88 -4.84 12.65 2.17
CA HIS A 88 -6.02 13.45 1.80
C HIS A 88 -7.32 12.83 2.31
N ASN A 89 -7.46 11.51 2.12
CA ASN A 89 -8.68 10.78 2.45
C ASN A 89 -8.34 9.38 2.96
N ILE A 90 -9.22 8.84 3.79
CA ILE A 90 -9.12 7.50 4.36
C ILE A 90 -10.51 6.87 4.25
N TRP A 91 -10.58 5.69 3.65
CA TRP A 91 -11.80 4.91 3.50
C TRP A 91 -11.60 3.51 4.05
N VAL A 92 -12.66 2.89 4.56
CA VAL A 92 -12.67 1.46 4.85
C VAL A 92 -13.05 0.75 3.56
N ALA A 93 -12.29 -0.27 3.17
CA ALA A 93 -12.66 -1.09 2.03
C ALA A 93 -13.87 -1.94 2.43
N GLN A 94 -14.87 -1.99 1.54
CA GLN A 94 -16.10 -2.75 1.76
C GLN A 94 -16.21 -3.85 0.72
N ILE A 95 -16.79 -4.98 1.10
CA ILE A 95 -17.08 -6.08 0.19
C ILE A 95 -18.60 -6.20 0.05
N SER A 96 -19.06 -6.35 -1.19
CA SER A 96 -20.44 -6.67 -1.54
C SER A 96 -20.45 -7.64 -2.73
N TYR A 97 -21.42 -8.54 -2.78
CA TYR A 97 -21.58 -9.49 -3.87
C TYR A 97 -22.72 -9.04 -4.79
N ALA A 98 -22.57 -9.23 -6.10
CA ALA A 98 -23.48 -8.66 -7.11
C ALA A 98 -24.96 -9.07 -6.96
N ASP A 99 -25.22 -10.24 -6.37
CA ASP A 99 -26.56 -10.79 -6.16
C ASP A 99 -26.99 -10.81 -4.68
N ASP A 100 -26.19 -10.18 -3.80
CA ASP A 100 -26.48 -10.12 -2.37
C ASP A 100 -27.06 -8.74 -2.00
N PRO A 101 -28.33 -8.66 -1.57
CA PRO A 101 -28.96 -7.40 -1.17
C PRO A 101 -28.46 -6.89 0.20
N THR A 102 -27.59 -7.63 0.90
CA THR A 102 -26.99 -7.12 2.14
C THR A 102 -26.17 -5.86 1.89
N LEU A 103 -26.20 -4.96 2.87
CA LEU A 103 -25.32 -3.80 2.84
C LEU A 103 -23.85 -4.24 2.77
N PRO A 104 -22.98 -3.50 2.06
CA PRO A 104 -21.56 -3.81 2.01
C PRO A 104 -20.97 -3.92 3.41
N GLU A 105 -20.18 -4.96 3.64
CA GLU A 105 -19.52 -5.19 4.92
C GLU A 105 -18.14 -4.54 4.93
N ASP A 106 -17.85 -3.82 6.01
CA ASP A 106 -16.53 -3.25 6.27
C ASP A 106 -15.49 -4.37 6.44
N THR A 107 -14.37 -4.24 5.73
CA THR A 107 -13.22 -5.13 5.88
C THR A 107 -12.22 -4.57 6.88
N ASN A 108 -11.18 -5.34 7.16
CA ASN A 108 -10.01 -4.92 7.95
C ASN A 108 -8.94 -4.19 7.10
N CYS A 109 -9.33 -3.61 5.96
CA CYS A 109 -8.46 -2.86 5.07
C CYS A 109 -8.91 -1.39 4.99
N LEU A 110 -7.94 -0.47 5.14
CA LEU A 110 -8.17 0.96 4.87
C LEU A 110 -7.48 1.35 3.57
N HIS A 111 -8.14 2.16 2.74
CA HIS A 111 -7.54 2.79 1.57
C HIS A 111 -7.23 4.25 1.88
N LEU A 112 -6.02 4.68 1.58
CA LEU A 112 -5.58 6.05 1.78
C LEU A 112 -5.22 6.66 0.44
N LEU A 113 -5.89 7.74 0.06
CA LEU A 113 -5.38 8.59 -1.02
C LEU A 113 -4.33 9.51 -0.43
N VAL A 114 -3.11 9.39 -0.94
CA VAL A 114 -1.97 10.16 -0.50
C VAL A 114 -1.26 10.81 -1.67
N THR A 115 -0.58 11.92 -1.40
CA THR A 115 0.37 12.54 -2.34
C THR A 115 1.77 12.47 -1.75
N VAL A 116 2.72 12.00 -2.55
CA VAL A 116 4.14 12.03 -2.21
C VAL A 116 4.72 13.38 -2.63
N PRO A 117 5.62 14.00 -1.83
CA PRO A 117 6.25 15.25 -2.24
C PRO A 117 6.94 15.10 -3.61
N PRO A 118 6.67 16.01 -4.58
CA PRO A 118 7.17 15.86 -5.94
C PRO A 118 8.70 15.87 -6.00
N GLY A 119 9.25 15.21 -7.01
CA GLY A 119 10.66 15.33 -7.40
C GLY A 119 10.99 16.70 -8.00
N GLU A 120 12.25 16.89 -8.39
CA GLU A 120 12.71 18.14 -9.04
C GLU A 120 12.02 18.39 -10.39
N ASP A 121 11.61 17.32 -11.07
CA ASP A 121 10.87 17.34 -12.34
C ASP A 121 9.35 17.50 -12.16
N GLY A 122 8.88 17.62 -10.92
CA GLY A 122 7.44 17.64 -10.59
C GLY A 122 6.78 16.27 -10.61
N GLY A 123 7.52 15.21 -10.94
CA GLY A 123 7.04 13.85 -11.01
C GLY A 123 7.17 13.07 -9.70
N MET A 124 6.88 11.78 -9.78
CA MET A 124 7.04 10.85 -8.67
C MET A 124 8.52 10.53 -8.45
N ASP A 125 9.10 10.99 -7.34
CA ASP A 125 10.47 10.66 -6.95
C ASP A 125 10.51 9.22 -6.35
N PRO A 126 11.23 8.27 -6.97
CA PRO A 126 11.29 6.90 -6.48
C PRO A 126 11.92 6.79 -5.08
N THR A 127 12.89 7.63 -4.75
CA THR A 127 13.53 7.62 -3.43
C THR A 127 12.54 8.08 -2.35
N LYS A 128 11.72 9.09 -2.64
CA LYS A 128 10.66 9.52 -1.71
C LYS A 128 9.56 8.47 -1.60
N GLN A 129 9.15 7.84 -2.70
CA GLN A 129 8.21 6.72 -2.70
C GLN A 129 8.69 5.54 -1.85
N HIS A 130 9.96 5.16 -2.00
CA HIS A 130 10.56 4.05 -1.28
C HIS A 130 10.84 4.38 0.19
N SER A 131 10.84 5.66 0.58
CA SER A 131 10.96 6.08 1.97
C SER A 131 9.69 5.84 2.78
N ILE A 132 8.53 5.69 2.11
CA ILE A 132 7.26 5.36 2.77
C ILE A 132 7.43 4.00 3.50
N PRO A 133 7.06 3.90 4.78
CA PRO A 133 7.23 2.68 5.55
C PRO A 133 6.40 1.53 4.96
N GLY A 134 6.85 0.29 5.18
CA GLY A 134 6.10 -0.91 4.79
C GLY A 134 5.12 -1.40 5.86
N PHE A 135 5.28 -0.93 7.09
CA PHE A 135 4.44 -1.32 8.22
C PHE A 135 4.21 -0.11 9.12
N LEU A 136 3.07 -0.08 9.78
CA LEU A 136 2.76 0.87 10.84
C LEU A 136 2.10 0.14 12.01
N CYS A 137 2.31 0.65 13.22
CA CYS A 137 1.66 0.10 14.40
C CYS A 137 0.40 0.91 14.72
N ILE A 138 -0.81 0.33 14.62
CA ILE A 138 -2.05 0.97 15.10
C ILE A 138 -2.45 0.33 16.44
N GLY A 139 -2.26 1.08 17.52
CA GLY A 139 -2.46 0.57 18.87
C GLY A 139 -1.41 -0.50 19.19
N LYS A 140 -1.80 -1.78 19.15
CA LYS A 140 -0.92 -2.94 19.31
C LYS A 140 -0.82 -3.81 18.05
N HIS A 141 -1.45 -3.38 16.96
CA HIS A 141 -1.53 -4.16 15.73
C HIS A 141 -0.49 -3.68 14.73
N GLU A 142 0.32 -4.61 14.24
CA GLU A 142 1.22 -4.39 13.11
C GLU A 142 0.42 -4.46 11.81
N CYS A 143 0.16 -3.29 11.21
CA CYS A 143 -0.56 -3.19 9.95
C CYS A 143 0.44 -3.05 8.80
N GLU A 144 0.29 -3.87 7.77
CA GLU A 144 1.10 -3.79 6.55
C GLU A 144 0.57 -2.68 5.66
N LEU A 145 1.48 -1.89 5.10
CA LEU A 145 1.17 -0.94 4.05
C LEU A 145 1.41 -1.62 2.71
N GLN A 146 0.49 -1.46 1.75
CA GLN A 146 0.68 -1.92 0.37
C GLN A 146 0.36 -0.80 -0.62
N TYR A 147 1.20 -0.65 -1.63
CA TYR A 147 1.02 0.33 -2.70
C TYR A 147 1.86 -0.02 -3.93
N SER A 148 1.51 0.55 -5.08
CA SER A 148 2.26 0.35 -6.31
C SER A 148 3.71 0.83 -6.16
N GLY A 149 4.67 0.04 -6.67
CA GLY A 149 6.12 0.36 -6.58
C GLY A 149 6.74 0.14 -5.20
N GLN A 150 6.03 -0.46 -4.25
CA GLN A 150 6.56 -0.70 -2.91
C GLN A 150 7.72 -1.71 -2.92
N LEU A 151 8.78 -1.38 -2.16
CA LEU A 151 9.87 -2.31 -1.88
C LEU A 151 9.50 -3.32 -0.80
N LYS A 152 10.03 -4.55 -0.88
CA LYS A 152 9.78 -5.59 0.12
C LYS A 152 10.47 -5.30 1.45
N TRP A 153 9.75 -4.64 2.35
CA TRP A 153 10.18 -4.38 3.73
C TRP A 153 10.37 -5.67 4.52
N CYS A 154 11.23 -5.63 5.53
CA CYS A 154 11.46 -6.76 6.42
C CYS A 154 10.21 -7.08 7.24
N ASN A 155 9.63 -8.26 6.99
CA ASN A 155 8.47 -8.78 7.73
C ASN A 155 8.80 -9.25 9.16
N THR A 156 10.09 -9.31 9.53
CA THR A 156 10.52 -9.61 10.91
C THR A 156 10.52 -8.35 11.77
N CYS A 157 11.09 -7.25 11.27
CA CYS A 157 11.20 -6.00 12.02
C CYS A 157 9.91 -5.17 11.96
N LYS A 158 9.17 -5.25 10.85
CA LYS A 158 7.90 -4.53 10.65
C LYS A 158 8.00 -3.05 11.05
N SER A 159 7.06 -2.54 11.86
CA SER A 159 7.02 -1.14 12.27
C SER A 159 8.19 -0.71 13.18
N ALA A 160 8.95 -1.66 13.73
CA ALA A 160 10.15 -1.36 14.51
C ALA A 160 11.37 -1.00 13.63
N SER A 161 11.24 -1.10 12.30
CA SER A 161 12.32 -0.75 11.38
C SER A 161 12.48 0.76 11.28
N GLU A 162 13.63 1.30 11.70
CA GLU A 162 13.94 2.74 11.55
C GLU A 162 14.25 3.13 10.09
N PHE A 163 14.73 2.18 9.29
CA PHE A 163 15.09 2.37 7.89
C PHE A 163 14.72 1.16 7.05
N PHE A 164 14.58 1.38 5.74
CA PHE A 164 14.29 0.31 4.79
C PHE A 164 15.40 -0.73 4.76
N HIS A 165 15.02 -1.99 4.95
CA HIS A 165 15.85 -3.16 4.69
C HIS A 165 14.95 -4.35 4.36
N THR A 166 15.50 -5.30 3.61
CA THR A 166 14.80 -6.55 3.29
C THR A 166 15.02 -7.60 4.38
N PHE A 167 14.24 -8.69 4.35
CA PHE A 167 14.44 -9.85 5.22
C PHE A 167 15.86 -10.44 5.19
N ASN A 168 16.54 -10.37 4.04
CA ASN A 168 17.88 -10.91 3.86
C ASN A 168 18.96 -10.00 4.47
N ASN A 169 18.67 -8.70 4.58
CA ASN A 169 19.57 -7.67 5.11
C ASN A 169 19.12 -7.19 6.50
N CYS A 170 18.35 -8.00 7.21
CA CYS A 170 17.83 -7.65 8.52
C CYS A 170 18.97 -7.57 9.56
N PRO A 171 19.15 -6.41 10.24
CA PRO A 171 20.21 -6.23 11.23
C PRO A 171 20.03 -7.13 12.46
N HIS A 172 18.81 -7.58 12.74
CA HIS A 172 18.49 -8.46 13.85
C HIS A 172 18.54 -9.96 13.50
N ARG A 173 18.73 -10.30 12.22
CA ARG A 173 18.77 -11.70 11.80
C ARG A 173 20.13 -12.31 12.06
N CYS A 174 20.17 -13.45 12.73
CA CYS A 174 21.37 -14.29 12.86
C CYS A 174 21.59 -15.13 11.60
N CYS A 175 22.83 -15.17 11.12
CA CYS A 175 23.24 -16.01 10.00
C CYS A 175 23.34 -17.48 10.44
N TYR A 176 22.73 -18.39 9.68
CA TYR A 176 22.74 -19.83 9.98
C TYR A 176 24.13 -20.50 9.84
N ASN A 177 25.09 -19.84 9.19
CA ASN A 177 26.44 -20.38 9.04
C ASN A 177 27.32 -20.03 10.24
N CYS A 178 27.45 -18.73 10.52
CA CYS A 178 28.40 -18.20 11.50
C CYS A 178 27.77 -17.73 12.82
N GLY A 179 26.44 -17.69 12.92
CA GLY A 179 25.71 -17.22 14.10
C GLY A 179 25.73 -15.70 14.32
N LYS A 180 26.45 -14.92 13.50
CA LYS A 180 26.52 -13.46 13.60
C LYS A 180 25.29 -12.79 12.98
N THR A 181 24.93 -11.60 13.48
CA THR A 181 23.79 -10.85 12.95
C THR A 181 24.12 -10.00 11.72
N GLY A 182 23.09 -9.53 11.01
CA GLY A 182 23.21 -8.51 9.96
C GLY A 182 23.35 -9.02 8.53
N HIS A 183 23.29 -10.34 8.32
CA HIS A 183 23.31 -10.94 6.99
C HIS A 183 22.61 -12.31 6.98
N ALA A 184 22.17 -12.74 5.80
CA ALA A 184 21.62 -14.07 5.57
C ALA A 184 22.73 -15.09 5.24
N PHE A 185 22.42 -16.39 5.39
CA PHE A 185 23.34 -17.50 5.11
C PHE A 185 23.99 -17.44 3.72
N ASN A 186 23.19 -17.13 2.69
CA ASN A 186 23.65 -17.02 1.31
C ASN A 186 24.60 -15.83 1.07
N THR A 187 24.64 -14.87 1.99
CA THR A 187 25.53 -13.69 1.99
C THR A 187 26.61 -13.79 3.07
N CYS A 188 26.79 -14.97 3.68
CA CYS A 188 27.80 -15.15 4.72
C CYS A 188 29.22 -15.06 4.13
N PRO A 189 30.11 -14.22 4.70
CA PRO A 189 31.50 -14.12 4.26
C PRO A 189 32.37 -15.29 4.76
N GLU A 190 31.88 -16.08 5.72
CA GLU A 190 32.59 -17.25 6.25
C GLU A 190 32.29 -18.50 5.42
N GLU A 191 33.27 -19.41 5.31
CA GLU A 191 33.09 -20.69 4.63
C GLU A 191 31.94 -21.48 5.25
N SER A 192 31.14 -22.13 4.39
CA SER A 192 29.95 -22.88 4.80
C SER A 192 30.33 -24.07 5.72
N GLN A 193 30.03 -23.95 7.01
CA GLN A 193 30.09 -25.05 7.96
C GLN A 193 28.83 -25.89 7.76
N GLY A 194 28.97 -27.04 7.07
CA GLY A 194 27.87 -27.82 6.50
C GLY A 194 26.67 -28.16 7.40
N ASN A 195 25.59 -28.61 6.73
CA ASN A 195 24.21 -28.94 7.12
C ASN A 195 23.82 -29.29 8.58
N ALA A 196 24.73 -29.70 9.46
CA ALA A 196 24.39 -30.20 10.79
C ALA A 196 23.82 -29.13 11.74
N LYS A 197 24.25 -27.85 11.61
CA LYS A 197 23.78 -26.76 12.49
C LYS A 197 22.47 -26.11 12.03
N MET A 198 22.12 -26.22 10.73
CA MET A 198 20.90 -25.62 10.18
C MET A 198 19.63 -26.29 10.72
N ALA A 199 19.63 -27.61 10.95
CA ALA A 199 18.45 -28.35 11.40
C ALA A 199 18.03 -28.02 12.84
N ASP A 200 18.99 -27.90 13.76
CA ASP A 200 18.71 -27.65 15.18
C ASP A 200 18.11 -26.26 15.44
N GLN A 201 18.52 -25.25 14.66
CA GLN A 201 17.98 -23.89 14.79
C GLN A 201 16.69 -23.66 14.02
N GLN A 202 16.44 -24.38 12.91
CA GLN A 202 15.14 -24.35 12.23
C GLN A 202 14.03 -24.91 13.13
N ALA A 203 14.36 -25.90 13.97
CA ALA A 203 13.47 -26.38 15.03
C ALA A 203 13.24 -25.35 16.15
N GLU A 204 14.23 -24.49 16.45
CA GLU A 204 14.10 -23.41 17.43
C GLU A 204 13.29 -22.22 16.90
N GLU A 205 13.50 -21.82 15.65
CA GLU A 205 12.73 -20.76 14.98
C GLU A 205 11.29 -21.21 14.71
N THR A 206 11.05 -22.49 14.42
CA THR A 206 9.68 -23.04 14.35
C THR A 206 9.01 -22.96 15.72
N ARG A 207 9.73 -23.24 16.82
CA ARG A 207 9.22 -23.06 18.19
C ARG A 207 8.91 -21.59 18.52
N HIS A 208 9.78 -20.66 18.15
CA HIS A 208 9.58 -19.22 18.38
C HIS A 208 8.51 -18.61 17.46
N GLY A 209 8.39 -19.08 16.21
CA GLY A 209 7.33 -18.70 15.27
C GLY A 209 5.94 -19.16 15.73
N ILE A 210 5.84 -20.35 16.33
CA ILE A 210 4.60 -20.84 16.96
C ILE A 210 4.24 -19.99 18.21
N ALA A 211 5.23 -19.55 18.99
CA ALA A 211 4.98 -18.69 20.15
C ALA A 211 4.41 -17.31 19.77
N ASN A 212 4.81 -16.74 18.62
CA ASN A 212 4.27 -15.47 18.11
C ASN A 212 2.89 -15.59 17.45
N LEU A 213 2.43 -16.80 17.13
CA LEU A 213 1.05 -17.07 16.67
C LEU A 213 0.07 -17.30 17.82
N ASN A 214 0.56 -17.53 19.04
CA ASN A 214 -0.28 -17.77 20.22
C ASN A 214 -0.72 -16.50 20.97
N TYR A 215 -0.42 -15.30 20.47
CA TYR A 215 -0.97 -14.05 21.03
C TYR A 215 -2.26 -13.58 20.35
N SER A 216 -2.83 -14.37 19.43
CA SER A 216 -4.11 -14.10 18.76
C SER A 216 -5.29 -14.90 19.31
N SER A 217 -5.14 -15.53 20.49
CA SER A 217 -6.19 -16.34 21.12
C SER A 217 -6.34 -16.01 22.61
N VAL A 218 -6.67 -14.77 22.95
CA VAL A 218 -7.44 -14.40 24.16
C VAL A 218 -8.28 -13.16 23.86
#